data_AF-A0A549SN93-F1
#
_entry.id   AF-A0A549SN93-F1
#
_cell.length_a   1.000
_cell.length_b   1.000
_cell.length_c   1.000
_cell.angle_alpha   90.00
_cell.angle_beta   90.00
_cell.angle_gamma   90.00
#
_symmetry.space_group_name_H-M   'P 1'
#
loop_
_entity.id
_entity.type
_entity.pdbx_description
1 polymer ?
#
loop_
_entity_poly.entity_id
_entity_poly.type
_entity_poly.pdbx_seq_one_letter_code
_entity_poly.pdbx_strand_id
1 'polypeptide(L)'
;MRTDARTPEMDQAAFAALVETYGADPKRWPEKRRAAALVFAETPDGAESLRRAARLDAALDLAHPPMPAAALAGRILAGAEQRVTFAIRLRRFLVGAG
;
A
#
# COMPACT_ATOMS: atom_id res chain seq x y z
N MET A 1 27.37 -3.80 32.38
CA MET A 1 26.10 -3.07 32.64
C MET A 1 25.61 -2.47 31.33
N ARG A 2 24.70 -3.16 30.65
CA ARG A 2 23.57 -2.58 29.90
C ARG A 2 22.61 -3.74 29.64
N THR A 3 21.48 -3.71 30.34
CA THR A 3 20.29 -4.47 30.01
C THR A 3 19.91 -4.16 28.56
N ASP A 4 19.41 -5.13 27.79
CA ASP A 4 18.06 -5.00 27.24
C ASP A 4 17.64 -6.28 26.52
N ALA A 5 16.53 -6.82 26.99
CA ALA A 5 15.78 -7.84 26.32
C ALA A 5 15.23 -7.20 25.04
N ARG A 6 15.84 -7.49 23.89
CA ARG A 6 15.25 -7.16 22.59
C ARG A 6 13.98 -7.99 22.41
N THR A 7 12.86 -7.45 22.89
CA THR A 7 11.59 -7.56 22.16
C THR A 7 11.89 -7.21 20.69
N PRO A 8 11.22 -7.78 19.69
CA PRO A 8 11.39 -7.37 18.29
C PRO A 8 10.78 -5.97 18.10
N GLU A 9 11.33 -4.97 18.77
CA GLU A 9 10.96 -3.57 18.67
C GLU A 9 11.53 -3.00 17.38
N MET A 10 10.65 -2.35 16.62
CA MET A 10 11.01 -1.59 15.44
C MET A 10 11.91 -0.43 15.91
N ASP A 11 13.18 -0.43 15.50
CA ASP A 11 14.05 0.71 15.71
C ASP A 11 13.81 1.80 14.64
N GLN A 12 14.32 3.01 14.90
CA GLN A 12 14.13 4.16 14.01
C GLN A 12 14.71 3.92 12.61
N ALA A 13 15.85 3.23 12.51
CA ALA A 13 16.51 2.96 11.23
C ALA A 13 15.72 1.94 10.39
N ALA A 14 15.20 0.90 11.03
CA ALA A 14 14.35 -0.11 10.44
C ALA A 14 13.02 0.48 9.98
N PHE A 15 12.44 1.38 10.77
CA PHE A 15 11.23 2.12 10.38
C PHE A 15 11.50 3.03 9.17
N ALA A 16 12.60 3.80 9.19
CA ALA A 16 12.99 4.65 8.07
C ALA A 16 13.18 3.84 6.77
N ALA A 17 13.93 2.74 6.83
CA ALA A 17 14.14 1.87 5.68
C ALA A 17 12.82 1.24 5.15
N LEU A 18 11.90 0.90 6.06
CA LEU A 18 10.59 0.39 5.69
C LEU A 18 9.74 1.45 4.98
N VAL A 19 9.71 2.67 5.49
CA VAL A 19 8.96 3.79 4.88
C VAL A 19 9.59 4.21 3.55
N GLU A 20 10.92 4.23 3.43
CA GLU A 20 11.61 4.51 2.16
C GLU A 20 11.31 3.47 1.08
N THR A 21 11.18 2.20 1.47
CA THR A 21 10.94 1.10 0.51
C THR A 21 9.48 1.01 0.08
N TYR A 22 8.54 1.16 1.01
CA TYR A 22 7.12 0.87 0.78
C TYR A 22 6.22 2.12 0.76
N GLY A 23 6.76 3.29 1.08
CA GLY A 23 6.02 4.54 1.19
C GLY A 23 5.27 4.69 2.52
N ALA A 24 4.50 5.78 2.62
CA ALA A 24 3.81 6.13 3.86
C ALA A 24 2.54 5.30 4.13
N ASP A 25 2.04 4.51 3.17
CA ASP A 25 0.80 3.73 3.29
C ASP A 25 1.01 2.38 4.02
N PRO A 26 0.46 2.20 5.23
CA PRO A 26 0.62 0.96 5.99
C PRO A 26 0.05 -0.29 5.29
N LYS A 27 -0.89 -0.13 4.35
CA LYS A 27 -1.45 -1.25 3.58
C LYS A 27 -0.42 -1.89 2.66
N ARG A 28 0.61 -1.14 2.26
CA ARG A 28 1.70 -1.61 1.39
C ARG A 28 2.82 -2.31 2.17
N TRP A 29 2.83 -2.17 3.49
CA TRP A 29 3.90 -2.72 4.32
C TRP A 29 3.79 -4.25 4.44
N PRO A 30 4.93 -4.97 4.49
CA PRO A 30 4.96 -6.41 4.73
C PRO A 30 4.24 -6.78 6.04
N GLU A 31 3.37 -7.78 6.00
CA GLU A 31 2.54 -8.20 7.15
C GLU A 31 3.38 -8.46 8.41
N LYS A 32 4.52 -9.13 8.25
CA LYS A 32 5.45 -9.46 9.35
C LYS A 32 5.98 -8.25 10.11
N ARG A 33 6.02 -7.07 9.48
CA ARG A 33 6.58 -5.83 10.05
C ARG A 33 5.52 -4.77 10.33
N ARG A 34 4.32 -4.91 9.75
CA ARG A 34 3.25 -3.90 9.82
C ARG A 34 2.82 -3.59 11.26
N ALA A 35 2.60 -4.61 12.09
CA ALA A 35 2.14 -4.40 13.47
C ALA A 35 3.15 -3.58 14.30
N ALA A 36 4.43 -3.95 14.26
CA ALA A 36 5.48 -3.21 14.96
C ALA A 36 5.72 -1.81 14.37
N ALA A 37 5.52 -1.63 13.06
CA ALA A 37 5.69 -0.33 12.41
C ALA A 37 4.55 0.62 12.75
N LEU A 38 3.32 0.11 12.90
CA LEU A 38 2.18 0.90 13.37
C LEU A 38 2.39 1.40 14.79
N VAL A 39 2.95 0.57 15.69
CA VAL A 39 3.30 1.01 17.04
C VAL A 39 4.36 2.12 17.00
N PHE A 40 5.41 1.96 16.18
CA PHE A 40 6.43 3.01 16.05
C PHE A 40 5.88 4.30 15.41
N ALA A 41 4.92 4.18 14.50
CA ALA A 41 4.29 5.32 13.84
C ALA A 41 3.52 6.24 14.79
N GLU A 42 3.07 5.75 15.94
CA GLU A 42 2.40 6.55 16.98
C GLU A 42 3.40 7.44 17.75
N THR A 43 4.70 7.17 17.66
CA THR A 43 5.72 8.03 18.24
C THR A 43 5.86 9.35 17.46
N PRO A 44 6.29 10.46 18.09
CA PRO A 44 6.54 11.71 17.39
C PRO A 44 7.49 11.58 16.18
N ASP A 45 8.56 10.78 16.34
CA ASP A 45 9.57 10.54 15.31
C ASP A 45 9.00 9.71 14.14
N GLY A 46 8.21 8.69 14.45
CA GLY A 46 7.49 7.89 13.46
C GLY A 46 6.49 8.74 12.67
N ALA A 47 5.70 9.56 13.37
CA ALA A 47 4.73 10.46 12.77
C ALA A 47 5.39 11.54 11.89
N GLU A 48 6.55 12.08 12.27
CA GLU A 48 7.32 12.98 11.41
C GLU A 48 7.84 12.29 10.14
N SER A 49 8.39 11.08 10.30
CA SER A 49 8.89 10.29 9.17
C SER A 49 7.78 9.98 8.17
N LEU A 50 6.60 9.58 8.65
CA LEU A 50 5.42 9.36 7.80
C LEU A 50 4.93 10.63 7.12
N ARG A 51 4.91 11.77 7.83
CA ARG A 51 4.53 13.06 7.20
C ARG A 51 5.48 13.44 6.08
N ARG A 52 6.78 13.21 6.23
CA ARG A 52 7.76 13.45 5.16
C ARG A 52 7.51 12.55 3.96
N ALA A 53 7.33 11.26 4.18
CA ALA A 53 7.04 10.31 3.11
C ALA A 53 5.71 10.61 2.40
N ALA A 54 4.65 10.91 3.16
CA ALA A 54 3.34 11.23 2.59
C ALA A 54 3.35 12.50 1.72
N ARG A 55 4.19 13.49 2.05
CA ARG A 55 4.36 14.69 1.20
C ARG A 55 5.03 14.35 -0.12
N LEU A 56 6.02 13.46 -0.11
CA LEU A 56 6.65 12.97 -1.32
C LEU A 56 5.65 12.19 -2.18
N ASP A 57 4.92 11.26 -1.57
CA ASP A 57 3.89 10.46 -2.25
C ASP A 57 2.84 11.38 -2.90
N ALA A 58 2.35 12.40 -2.19
CA ALA A 58 1.41 13.37 -2.73
C ALA A 58 2.00 14.20 -3.90
N ALA A 59 3.28 14.57 -3.83
CA ALA A 59 3.95 15.27 -4.92
C ALA A 59 4.10 14.37 -6.17
N LEU A 60 4.35 13.07 -5.96
CA LEU A 60 4.41 12.08 -7.04
C LEU A 60 3.03 11.82 -7.66
N ASP A 61 1.97 11.77 -6.87
CA ASP A 61 0.59 11.59 -7.37
C ASP A 61 0.11 12.79 -8.23
N LEU A 62 0.62 13.99 -7.95
CA LEU A 62 0.33 15.19 -8.76
C LEU A 62 1.10 15.23 -10.08
N ALA A 63 2.19 14.46 -10.20
CA ALA A 63 2.96 14.40 -11.43
C ALA A 63 2.10 13.70 -12.50
N HIS A 64 1.75 14.42 -13.56
CA HIS A 64 1.03 13.83 -14.70
C HIS A 64 2.02 13.13 -15.63
N PRO A 65 2.04 11.79 -15.69
CA PRO A 65 2.76 11.11 -16.75
C PRO A 65 2.08 11.42 -18.10
N PRO A 66 2.83 11.37 -19.22
CA PRO A 66 2.24 11.50 -20.54
C PRO A 66 1.11 10.49 -20.72
N MET A 67 0.01 10.93 -21.35
CA MET A 67 -1.14 10.06 -21.56
C MET A 67 -0.71 8.78 -22.30
N PRO A 68 -1.14 7.59 -21.83
CA PRO A 68 -0.87 6.35 -22.53
C PRO A 68 -1.54 6.39 -23.91
N ALA A 69 -0.95 5.69 -24.89
CA ALA A 69 -1.52 5.57 -26.22
C ALA A 69 -2.98 5.05 -26.15
N ALA A 70 -3.88 5.64 -26.94
CA ALA A 70 -5.31 5.32 -26.91
C ALA A 70 -5.60 3.82 -27.07
N ALA A 71 -4.76 3.10 -27.82
CA ALA A 71 -4.86 1.64 -27.97
C ALA A 71 -4.68 0.88 -26.64
N LEU A 72 -3.79 1.34 -25.75
CA LEU A 72 -3.59 0.73 -24.44
C LEU A 72 -4.80 0.98 -23.54
N ALA A 73 -5.33 2.21 -23.54
CA ALA A 73 -6.54 2.54 -22.79
C ALA A 73 -7.74 1.68 -23.24
N GLY A 74 -7.92 1.50 -24.55
CA GLY A 74 -8.97 0.63 -25.10
C GLY A 74 -8.83 -0.84 -24.66
N ARG A 75 -7.59 -1.37 -24.66
CA ARG A 75 -7.33 -2.75 -24.18
C ARG A 75 -7.61 -2.92 -22.69
N ILE A 76 -7.27 -1.93 -21.87
CA ILE A 76 -7.57 -1.95 -20.42
C ILE A 76 -9.08 -1.95 -20.19
N LEU A 77 -9.82 -1.08 -20.90
CA LEU A 77 -11.27 -0.98 -20.75
C LEU A 77 -11.97 -2.28 -21.17
N ALA A 78 -11.60 -2.85 -22.33
CA ALA A 78 -12.14 -4.12 -22.79
C ALA A 78 -11.85 -5.27 -21.80
N GLY A 79 -10.66 -5.29 -21.18
CA GLY A 79 -10.32 -6.27 -20.14
C GLY A 79 -11.09 -6.08 -18.83
N ALA A 80 -11.44 -4.84 -18.47
CA ALA A 80 -12.24 -4.55 -17.27
C ALA A 80 -13.71 -4.99 -17.45
N GLU A 81 -14.31 -4.70 -18.61
CA GLU A 81 -15.67 -5.14 -18.94
C GLU A 81 -15.82 -6.66 -18.87
N GLN A 82 -14.82 -7.41 -19.37
CA GLN A 82 -14.79 -8.87 -19.29
C GLN A 82 -14.77 -9.40 -17.85
N ARG A 83 -14.06 -8.74 -16.94
CA ARG A 83 -13.99 -9.15 -15.52
C ARG A 83 -15.30 -8.90 -14.77
N VAL A 84 -15.92 -7.75 -14.99
CA VAL A 84 -17.20 -7.38 -14.35
C VAL A 84 -18.32 -8.31 -14.84
N THR A 85 -18.40 -8.52 -16.16
CA THR A 85 -19.39 -9.43 -16.76
C THR A 85 -19.22 -10.87 -16.29
N PHE A 86 -17.98 -11.36 -16.15
CA PHE A 86 -17.71 -12.69 -15.58
C PHE A 86 -18.17 -12.82 -14.13
N ALA A 87 -17.85 -11.84 -13.26
CA ALA A 87 -18.26 -11.87 -11.85
C ALA A 87 -19.80 -11.86 -11.68
N ILE A 88 -20.51 -11.08 -12.50
CA ILE A 88 -21.98 -11.05 -12.51
C ILE A 88 -22.56 -12.41 -12.92
N ARG A 89 -22.01 -13.01 -13.96
CA ARG A 89 -22.48 -14.30 -14.50
C ARG A 89 -22.26 -15.45 -13.51
N LEU A 90 -21.13 -15.47 -12.82
CA LEU A 90 -20.83 -16.43 -11.76
C LEU A 90 -21.80 -16.30 -10.59
N ARG A 91 -22.07 -15.07 -10.12
CA ARG A 91 -23.03 -14.80 -9.05
C ARG A 91 -24.45 -15.25 -9.42
N ARG A 92 -24.87 -15.03 -10.66
CA ARG A 92 -26.18 -15.44 -11.16
C ARG A 92 -26.32 -16.96 -11.26
N PHE A 93 -25.24 -17.68 -11.58
CA PHE A 93 -25.22 -19.14 -11.58
C PHE A 93 -25.35 -19.72 -10.17
N LEU A 94 -24.70 -19.12 -9.18
CA LEU A 94 -24.77 -19.55 -7.77
C LEU A 94 -26.12 -19.26 -7.10
N VAL A 95 -26.83 -18.19 -7.50
CA VAL A 95 -28.15 -17.85 -6.95
C VAL A 95 -29.29 -18.67 -7.58
N GLY A 96 -29.06 -19.26 -8.77
CA GLY A 96 -30.05 -20.11 -9.46
C GLY A 96 -30.00 -21.60 -9.11
N ALA A 97 -29.12 -22.01 -8.18
CA ALA A 97 -28.93 -23.40 -7.76
C ALA A 97 -29.62 -23.74 -6.42
N GLY A 98 -30.56 -22.91 -5.97
CA GLY A 98 -31.33 -23.09 -4.72
C GLY A 98 -32.81 -23.38 -4.98
#